data_AF-A0A258W973-F1
#
_entry.id   AF-A0A258W973-F1
#
_cell.length_a   1.000
_cell.length_b   1.000
_cell.length_c   1.000
_cell.angle_alpha   90.00
_cell.angle_beta   90.00
_cell.angle_gamma   90.00
#
_symmetry.space_group_name_H-M   'P 1'
#
loop_
_entity.id
_entity.type
_entity.pdbx_description
1 polymer ?
#
loop_
_entity_poly.entity_id
_entity_poly.type
_entity_poly.pdbx_seq_one_letter_code
_entity_poly.pdbx_strand_id
1 'polypeptide(L)'
;MFCKEKNLLKSASDKINLSLRGAESKLELYRLLVDELIKDAPDKVKVRDYCKFLKIPYSLNSATQLGTVFNRLQSLNRQAINE
;
A
#
# COMPACT_ATOMS: atom_id res chain seq x y z
N MET A 1 15.50 -13.96 -38.21
CA MET A 1 14.95 -14.28 -36.86
C MET A 1 15.84 -13.55 -35.87
N PHE A 2 15.40 -12.67 -34.99
CA PHE A 2 14.38 -12.80 -33.95
C PHE A 2 13.77 -11.42 -33.65
N CYS A 3 12.45 -11.34 -33.46
CA CYS A 3 11.81 -10.15 -32.89
C CYS A 3 10.74 -10.56 -31.89
N LYS A 4 10.73 -9.82 -30.78
CA LYS A 4 9.69 -9.68 -29.76
C LYS A 4 9.50 -10.85 -28.80
N GLU A 5 10.24 -10.77 -27.70
CA GLU A 5 9.71 -11.15 -26.40
C GLU A 5 9.79 -9.92 -25.48
N LYS A 6 8.91 -9.88 -24.46
CA LYS A 6 8.65 -8.82 -23.47
C LYS A 6 7.42 -7.95 -23.73
N ASN A 7 6.25 -8.56 -23.57
CA ASN A 7 5.04 -7.79 -23.21
C ASN A 7 4.11 -8.61 -22.32
N LEU A 8 4.56 -8.95 -21.10
CA LEU A 8 3.73 -9.68 -20.12
C LEU A 8 3.94 -9.25 -18.66
N LEU A 9 4.32 -7.99 -18.43
CA LEU A 9 4.46 -7.42 -17.08
C LEU A 9 3.69 -6.12 -16.86
N LYS A 10 2.85 -5.69 -17.81
CA LYS A 10 2.19 -4.38 -17.76
C LYS A 10 0.77 -4.39 -17.17
N SER A 11 0.13 -5.56 -17.03
CA SER A 11 -1.29 -5.62 -16.64
C SER A 11 -1.58 -5.57 -15.13
N ALA A 12 -0.58 -5.78 -14.25
CA ALA A 12 -0.80 -5.74 -12.80
C ALA A 12 -0.67 -4.33 -12.21
N SER A 13 0.28 -3.51 -12.72
CA SER A 13 0.40 -2.10 -12.32
C SER A 13 -0.78 -1.25 -12.78
N ASP A 14 -1.38 -1.55 -13.93
CA ASP A 14 -2.54 -0.79 -14.44
C ASP A 14 -3.82 -1.07 -13.63
N LYS A 15 -4.02 -2.30 -13.10
CA LYS A 15 -5.18 -2.60 -12.24
C LYS A 15 -5.13 -1.89 -10.89
N ILE A 16 -3.94 -1.78 -10.29
CA ILE A 16 -3.76 -1.06 -9.02
C ILE A 16 -3.89 0.46 -9.25
N ASN A 17 -3.38 0.98 -10.38
CA ASN A 17 -3.57 2.39 -10.76
C ASN A 17 -5.04 2.76 -11.01
N LEU A 18 -5.88 1.82 -11.45
CA LEU A 18 -7.29 2.10 -11.72
C LEU A 18 -8.15 2.15 -10.44
N SER A 19 -7.80 1.37 -9.41
CA SER A 19 -8.50 1.44 -8.10
C SER A 19 -8.02 2.60 -7.22
N LEU A 20 -6.72 2.91 -7.18
CA LEU A 20 -6.17 4.04 -6.39
C LEU A 20 -6.57 5.43 -6.90
N ARG A 21 -7.01 5.55 -8.16
CA ARG A 21 -7.38 6.82 -8.79
C ARG A 21 -8.80 7.27 -8.42
N GLY A 22 -9.62 6.37 -7.87
CA GLY A 22 -10.97 6.65 -7.41
C GLY A 22 -11.03 7.04 -5.95
N ALA A 23 -10.41 8.15 -5.57
CA ALA A 23 -10.62 8.83 -4.27
C ALA A 23 -10.76 7.93 -3.02
N GLU A 24 -9.96 6.87 -2.87
CA GLU A 24 -9.90 6.12 -1.61
C GLU A 24 -9.34 7.08 -0.54
N SER A 25 -10.09 7.25 0.55
CA SER A 25 -9.66 8.12 1.65
C SER A 25 -8.29 7.66 2.15
N LYS A 26 -7.42 8.59 2.58
CA LYS A 26 -6.12 8.23 3.18
C LYS A 26 -6.26 7.13 4.24
N LEU A 27 -7.36 7.15 4.97
CA LEU A 27 -7.68 6.18 6.01
C LEU A 27 -7.90 4.76 5.46
N GLU A 28 -8.53 4.64 4.30
CA GLU A 28 -8.72 3.37 3.59
C GLU A 28 -7.39 2.80 3.09
N LEU A 29 -6.51 3.65 2.57
CA LEU A 29 -5.15 3.25 2.18
C LEU A 29 -4.32 2.74 3.36
N TYR A 30 -4.46 3.35 4.55
CA TYR A 30 -3.82 2.82 5.75
C TYR A 30 -4.39 1.45 6.15
N ARG A 31 -5.70 1.22 6.01
CA ARG A 31 -6.32 -0.09 6.28
C ARG A 31 -5.80 -1.16 5.33
N LEU A 32 -5.82 -0.89 4.02
CA LEU A 32 -5.30 -1.81 2.99
C LEU A 32 -3.83 -2.15 3.21
N LEU A 33 -3.03 -1.17 3.65
CA LEU A 33 -1.62 -1.41 3.98
C LEU A 33 -1.45 -2.31 5.21
N VAL A 34 -2.25 -2.11 6.26
CA VAL A 34 -2.23 -3.01 7.44
C VAL A 34 -2.62 -4.42 7.01
N ASP A 35 -3.71 -4.57 6.26
CA ASP A 35 -4.21 -5.87 5.80
C ASP A 35 -3.18 -6.61 4.94
N GLU A 36 -2.38 -5.90 4.13
CA GLU A 36 -1.29 -6.52 3.37
C GLU A 36 -0.11 -6.93 4.26
N LEU A 37 0.24 -6.11 5.26
CA LEU A 37 1.39 -6.37 6.15
C LEU A 37 1.14 -7.51 7.16
N ILE A 38 -0.11 -7.81 7.52
CA ILE A 38 -0.45 -8.90 8.46
C ILE A 38 -0.55 -10.28 7.79
N LYS A 39 -0.48 -10.35 6.45
CA LYS A 39 -0.50 -11.64 5.75
C LYS A 39 0.74 -12.45 6.08
N ASP A 40 0.58 -13.76 6.09
CA ASP A 40 1.69 -14.71 6.27
C ASP A 40 2.80 -14.50 5.21
N ALA A 41 2.37 -14.17 3.98
CA ALA A 41 3.24 -13.77 2.87
C ALA A 41 2.82 -12.40 2.30
N PRO A 42 3.35 -11.28 2.83
CA PRO A 42 2.97 -9.94 2.37
C PRO A 42 3.55 -9.63 0.99
N ASP A 43 2.75 -9.04 0.10
CA ASP A 43 3.21 -8.56 -1.20
C ASP A 43 4.05 -7.29 -1.03
N LYS A 44 5.38 -7.47 -1.08
CA LYS A 44 6.35 -6.38 -0.92
C LYS A 44 6.19 -5.26 -1.96
N VAL A 45 5.69 -5.56 -3.16
CA VAL A 45 5.47 -4.55 -4.21
C VAL A 45 4.28 -3.68 -3.82
N LYS A 46 3.16 -4.29 -3.41
CA LYS A 46 1.98 -3.56 -2.92
C LYS A 46 2.27 -2.74 -1.68
N VAL A 47 2.94 -3.34 -0.69
CA VAL A 47 3.35 -2.64 0.53
C VAL A 47 4.17 -1.40 0.20
N ARG A 48 5.15 -1.53 -0.71
CA ARG A 48 5.99 -0.40 -1.14
C ARG A 48 5.16 0.68 -1.84
N ASP A 49 4.23 0.30 -2.70
CA ASP A 49 3.39 1.24 -3.44
C ASP A 49 2.46 2.01 -2.48
N TYR A 50 1.77 1.32 -1.56
CA TYR A 50 0.99 1.95 -0.50
C TYR A 50 1.83 2.89 0.37
N CYS A 51 3.06 2.48 0.73
CA CYS A 51 3.97 3.33 1.49
C CYS A 51 4.32 4.63 0.77
N LYS A 52 4.59 4.53 -0.54
CA LYS A 52 4.90 5.68 -1.40
C LYS A 52 3.72 6.65 -1.48
N PHE A 53 2.50 6.14 -1.66
CA PHE A 53 1.28 6.96 -1.68
C PHE A 53 1.02 7.66 -0.34
N LEU A 54 1.19 6.94 0.77
CA LEU A 54 0.98 7.45 2.13
C LEU A 54 2.15 8.31 2.65
N LYS A 55 3.23 8.46 1.86
CA LYS A 55 4.47 9.14 2.22
C LYS A 55 5.01 8.65 3.58
N ILE A 56 5.03 7.33 3.77
CA ILE A 56 5.67 6.69 4.93
C ILE A 56 7.02 6.09 4.50
N PRO A 57 8.04 6.12 5.36
CA PRO A 57 9.30 5.44 5.10
C PRO A 57 9.07 3.93 4.97
N TYR A 58 9.46 3.36 3.84
CA TYR A 58 9.50 1.91 3.68
C TYR A 58 10.69 1.34 4.46
N SER A 59 10.44 0.32 5.27
CA SER A 59 11.47 -0.38 6.04
C SER A 59 11.48 -1.86 5.67
N LEU A 60 12.65 -2.48 5.65
CA LEU A 60 12.76 -3.94 5.52
C LEU A 60 12.37 -4.67 6.81
N ASN A 61 12.25 -3.95 7.93
CA ASN A 61 11.73 -4.48 9.18
C ASN A 61 10.20 -4.32 9.21
N SER A 62 9.50 -5.38 8.82
CA SER A 62 8.03 -5.42 8.78
C SER A 62 7.37 -5.10 10.12
N ALA A 63 7.97 -5.48 11.26
CA ALA A 63 7.41 -5.20 12.59
C ALA A 63 7.46 -3.69 12.93
N THR A 64 8.59 -3.02 12.65
CA THR A 64 8.71 -1.57 12.81
C THR A 64 7.77 -0.81 11.88
N GLN A 65 7.62 -1.31 10.65
CA GLN A 65 6.73 -0.73 9.66
C GLN A 65 5.26 -0.86 10.08
N LEU A 66 4.84 -2.04 10.53
CA LEU A 66 3.51 -2.27 11.10
C LEU A 66 3.21 -1.32 12.26
N GLY A 67 4.13 -1.20 13.22
CA GLY A 67 3.94 -0.27 14.35
C GLY A 67 3.77 1.19 13.91
N THR A 68 4.55 1.63 12.92
CA THR A 68 4.46 3.00 12.36
C THR A 68 3.11 3.23 11.67
N VAL A 69 2.67 2.27 10.86
CA VAL A 69 1.39 2.31 10.13
C VAL A 69 0.21 2.30 11.11
N PHE A 70 0.25 1.43 12.12
CA PHE A 70 -0.82 1.28 13.09
C PHE A 70 -1.00 2.53 13.97
N ASN A 71 0.09 3.12 14.46
CA ASN A 71 0.06 4.37 15.22
C ASN A 71 -0.56 5.52 14.40
N ARG A 72 -0.23 5.58 13.11
CA ARG A 72 -0.74 6.62 12.21
C ARG A 72 -2.23 6.41 11.90
N LEU A 73 -2.66 5.17 11.72
CA LEU A 73 -4.08 4.80 11.57
C LEU A 73 -4.89 5.17 12.83
N GLN A 74 -4.39 4.86 14.03
CA GLN A 74 -5.07 5.21 15.28
C GLN A 74 -5.22 6.72 15.46
N SER A 75 -4.18 7.49 15.12
CA SER A 75 -4.24 8.96 15.18
C SER A 75 -5.31 9.53 14.25
N LEU A 76 -5.38 9.03 13.01
CA LEU A 76 -6.40 9.45 12.03
C LEU A 76 -7.81 9.05 12.45
N ASN A 77 -8.01 7.83 12.98
CA ASN A 77 -9.31 7.42 13.51
C ASN A 77 -9.76 8.32 14.67
N ARG A 78 -8.85 8.74 15.57
CA ARG A 78 -9.18 9.66 16.66
C ARG A 78 -9.55 11.06 16.17
N GLN A 79 -8.95 11.53 15.09
CA GLN A 79 -9.32 12.80 14.47
C GLN A 79 -10.72 12.72 13.86
N ALA A 80 -11.01 11.66 13.11
CA ALA A 80 -12.31 11.44 12.49
C ALA A 80 -13.49 11.23 13.47
N ILE A 81 -13.22 10.85 14.72
CA ILE A 81 -14.24 10.70 15.78
C ILE A 81 -14.51 12.03 16.52
N ASN A 82 -13.54 12.95 16.51
CA ASN A 82 -13.64 14.24 17.21
C ASN A 82 -14.03 15.41 16.28
N GLU A 83 -14.21 15.16 14.99
CA GLU A 83 -14.91 16.06 14.05
C GLU A 83 -16.43 15.78 14.08
#